data_AF-A0A821ZEJ2-F1
#
_entry.id   AF-A0A821ZEJ2-F1
#
_cell.length_a   1.000
_cell.length_b   1.000
_cell.length_c   1.000
_cell.angle_alpha   90.00
_cell.angle_beta   90.00
_cell.angle_gamma   90.00
#
_symmetry.space_group_name_H-M   'P 1'
#
loop_
_entity.id
_entity.type
_entity.pdbx_description
1 polymer ?
#
loop_
_entity_poly.entity_id
_entity_poly.type
_entity_poly.pdbx_seq_one_letter_code
_entity_poly.pdbx_strand_id
1 'polypeptide(L)'
;MTRIGNGVFPTELDNEIGEHLRTRGEEVSEHYGEPQRCGWLDLPLIKYASMINGYTALFLTKLDVLDTMAEIKVATGYKKNGVELQNYPALGNKMHDIEVEYVLCPGWQGQSTSKCRTFDSLPENARRYVQFIEKSVGIPDNNYGIQMMDVRYADDVEDDESLPTFRLSCFLHSLQLCVRDGMQNASYTSKVLDKCRILSKLSHKSSKIADALDQLNKSITKTNVTRWNSDYMLIKSILSIGKNDLESIVTLMENSIKFSNNDIMILQEIIDILEPFYDISIKCQSEKIVTASLVVPAIVHLMVHLRDLKEHVVFGTKLVQQLQLSIEQRFAGIVNRIKQLNIEENDPFNDSVYFIAAVLDPSFKFFWLRDLKLPANAENRLKQDVIQLILDEMNKDLKLSSTKLFDKNISSITKPRKRKIFSYDDVYGGYSNDPMVVNPVAELEAYLNDPIRFSFSEYWCRSQLIQLKKLVVHIGCVQASSAPIERVFSCAGLILSSRRTRLNETLFKDLVFLKANQALL
;
A
#
# COMPACT_ATOMS: atom_id res chain seq x y z
N MET A 1 -4.20 -17.26 19.70
CA MET A 1 -3.45 -16.00 19.78
C MET A 1 -1.98 -16.31 20.01
N THR A 2 -1.07 -15.53 19.41
CA THR A 2 0.38 -15.68 19.65
C THR A 2 1.05 -14.34 19.94
N ARG A 3 2.18 -14.37 20.65
CA ARG A 3 2.96 -13.19 20.99
C ARG A 3 4.46 -13.49 21.03
N ILE A 4 5.23 -12.58 20.45
CA ILE A 4 6.70 -12.54 20.60
C ILE A 4 7.06 -11.44 21.61
N GLY A 5 7.95 -11.77 22.54
CA GLY A 5 8.51 -10.82 23.51
C GLY A 5 7.70 -10.63 24.80
N ASN A 6 8.19 -9.70 25.62
CA ASN A 6 7.71 -9.47 26.99
C ASN A 6 6.39 -8.69 27.05
N GLY A 7 5.64 -8.90 28.13
CA GLY A 7 4.43 -8.14 28.50
C GLY A 7 3.19 -9.00 28.64
N VAL A 8 2.11 -8.43 29.20
CA VAL A 8 0.93 -9.16 29.65
C VAL A 8 0.16 -9.79 28.49
N PHE A 9 -0.11 -11.08 28.59
CA PHE A 9 -0.89 -11.83 27.61
C PHE A 9 -2.02 -12.56 28.33
N PRO A 10 -3.24 -11.97 28.40
CA PRO A 10 -4.30 -12.45 29.27
C PRO A 10 -4.73 -13.91 29.00
N THR A 11 -4.72 -14.33 27.72
CA THR A 11 -5.14 -15.68 27.32
C THR A 11 -3.99 -16.66 27.17
N GLU A 12 -2.80 -16.32 27.65
CA GLU A 12 -1.62 -17.18 27.57
C GLU A 12 -1.82 -18.53 28.25
N LEU A 13 -1.28 -19.57 27.62
CA LEU A 13 -1.28 -20.93 28.11
C LEU A 13 0.15 -21.40 28.34
N ASP A 14 0.49 -21.58 29.61
CA ASP A 14 1.76 -22.17 30.05
C ASP A 14 1.56 -23.63 30.49
N ASN A 15 0.83 -24.40 29.67
CA ASN A 15 0.49 -25.80 29.93
C ASN A 15 0.57 -26.64 28.64
N GLU A 16 0.25 -27.93 28.75
CA GLU A 16 0.30 -28.88 27.62
C GLU A 16 -0.56 -28.44 26.42
N ILE A 17 -1.67 -27.74 26.65
CA ILE A 17 -2.51 -27.21 25.56
C ILE A 17 -1.77 -26.10 24.82
N GLY A 18 -1.10 -25.19 25.54
CA GLY A 18 -0.27 -24.15 24.94
C GLY A 18 0.85 -24.73 24.07
N GLU A 19 1.51 -25.78 24.54
CA GLU A 19 2.56 -26.48 23.80
C GLU A 19 2.02 -27.22 22.57
N HIS A 20 0.84 -27.83 22.70
CA HIS A 20 0.15 -28.48 21.58
C HIS A 20 -0.19 -27.48 20.47
N LEU A 21 -0.77 -26.33 20.82
CA LEU A 21 -1.09 -25.27 19.87
C LEU A 21 0.17 -24.71 19.19
N ARG A 22 1.24 -24.52 19.96
CA ARG A 22 2.54 -24.04 19.46
C ARG A 22 3.13 -24.99 18.43
N THR A 23 3.19 -26.28 18.76
CA THR A 23 3.78 -27.32 17.90
C THR A 23 2.97 -27.48 16.61
N ARG A 24 1.63 -27.58 16.71
CA ARG A 24 0.78 -27.78 15.54
C ARG A 24 0.66 -26.54 14.66
N GLY A 25 0.84 -25.35 15.23
CA GLY A 25 0.86 -24.08 14.51
C GLY A 25 2.22 -23.66 13.96
N GLU A 26 3.28 -24.45 14.22
CA GLU A 26 4.68 -24.15 13.88
C GLU A 26 5.11 -22.76 14.39
N GLU A 27 4.69 -22.41 15.61
CA GLU A 27 4.83 -21.05 16.16
C GLU A 27 6.22 -20.83 16.79
N VAL A 28 7.23 -20.76 15.91
CA VAL A 28 8.64 -20.49 16.27
C VAL A 28 9.11 -19.21 15.58
N SER A 29 9.95 -18.41 16.27
CA SER A 29 10.54 -17.22 15.65
C SER A 29 11.57 -17.62 14.58
N GLU A 30 11.32 -17.26 13.31
CA GLU A 30 12.26 -17.51 12.21
C GLU A 30 13.63 -16.83 12.40
N HIS A 31 13.71 -15.74 13.17
CA HIS A 31 14.94 -14.98 13.38
C HIS A 31 15.78 -15.48 14.57
N TYR A 32 15.13 -15.93 15.64
CA TYR A 32 15.79 -16.23 16.91
C TYR A 32 15.67 -17.70 17.34
N GLY A 33 14.82 -18.49 16.66
CA GLY A 33 14.55 -19.88 17.04
C GLY A 33 13.79 -20.04 18.37
N GLU A 34 13.42 -18.93 19.03
CA GLU A 34 12.68 -18.97 20.29
C GLU A 34 11.19 -19.29 20.05
N PRO A 35 10.57 -20.13 20.91
CA PRO A 35 9.16 -20.47 20.82
C PRO A 35 8.28 -19.24 21.09
N GLN A 36 7.24 -19.04 20.28
CA GLN A 36 6.27 -17.98 20.55
C GLN A 36 5.38 -18.35 21.74
N ARG A 37 4.91 -17.34 22.47
CA ARG A 37 3.91 -17.53 23.53
C ARG A 37 2.56 -17.77 22.85
N CYS A 38 1.83 -18.80 23.28
CA CYS A 38 0.56 -19.21 22.67
C CYS A 38 -0.57 -19.10 23.70
N GLY A 39 -1.78 -18.78 23.22
CA GLY A 39 -2.95 -18.61 24.05
C GLY A 39 -4.26 -18.76 23.30
N TRP A 40 -5.36 -18.84 24.05
CA TRP A 40 -6.71 -18.92 23.49
C TRP A 40 -7.10 -17.67 22.68
N LEU A 41 -8.14 -17.80 21.85
CA LEU A 41 -8.69 -16.68 21.08
C LEU A 41 -9.24 -15.60 22.03
N ASP A 42 -8.94 -14.33 21.75
CA ASP A 42 -9.25 -13.20 22.62
C ASP A 42 -10.21 -12.21 21.94
N LEU A 43 -11.51 -12.36 22.20
CA LEU A 43 -12.53 -11.50 21.58
C LEU A 43 -12.52 -10.06 22.09
N PRO A 44 -12.31 -9.74 23.38
CA PRO A 44 -12.12 -8.35 23.82
C PRO A 44 -11.03 -7.63 23.04
N LEU A 45 -9.88 -8.29 22.80
CA LEU A 45 -8.80 -7.74 21.98
C LEU A 45 -9.22 -7.58 20.51
N ILE A 46 -9.87 -8.58 19.92
CA ILE A 46 -10.31 -8.50 18.51
C ILE A 46 -11.36 -7.40 18.31
N LYS A 47 -12.33 -7.26 19.23
CA LYS A 47 -13.32 -6.16 19.23
C LYS A 47 -12.66 -4.80 19.28
N TYR A 48 -11.68 -4.65 20.17
CA TYR A 48 -10.92 -3.41 20.28
C TYR A 48 -10.14 -3.11 19.00
N ALA A 49 -9.51 -4.12 18.40
CA ALA A 49 -8.82 -3.99 17.12
C ALA A 49 -9.79 -3.62 15.97
N SER A 50 -10.99 -4.23 15.95
CA SER A 50 -12.05 -3.92 14.98
C SER A 50 -12.57 -2.49 15.14
N MET A 51 -12.81 -2.04 16.37
CA MET A 51 -13.23 -0.68 16.67
C MET A 51 -12.22 0.37 16.18
N ILE A 52 -10.91 0.13 16.36
CA ILE A 52 -9.86 1.06 15.96
C ILE A 52 -9.68 1.08 14.44
N ASN A 53 -9.64 -0.10 13.82
CA ASN A 53 -9.27 -0.24 12.42
C ASN A 53 -10.47 -0.23 11.47
N GLY A 54 -11.70 -0.29 11.98
CA GLY A 54 -12.92 -0.31 11.18
C GLY A 54 -13.02 -1.54 10.30
N TYR A 55 -12.72 -2.74 10.83
CA TYR A 55 -12.76 -3.97 10.05
C TYR A 55 -14.17 -4.22 9.49
N THR A 56 -14.26 -4.34 8.16
CA THR A 56 -15.50 -4.71 7.46
C THR A 56 -15.65 -6.22 7.31
N ALA A 57 -14.55 -6.98 7.45
CA ALA A 57 -14.50 -8.43 7.43
C ALA A 57 -13.32 -8.91 8.30
N LEU A 58 -13.34 -10.17 8.72
CA LEU A 58 -12.22 -10.82 9.41
C LEU A 58 -11.78 -12.07 8.66
N PHE A 59 -10.47 -12.24 8.52
CA PHE A 59 -9.88 -13.48 8.02
C PHE A 59 -9.46 -14.35 9.20
N LEU A 60 -10.16 -15.46 9.42
CA LEU A 60 -9.78 -16.43 10.44
C LEU A 60 -8.77 -17.41 9.85
N THR A 61 -7.55 -17.35 10.35
CA THR A 61 -6.43 -18.18 9.89
C THR A 61 -6.15 -19.31 10.87
N LYS A 62 -5.44 -20.34 10.38
CA LYS A 62 -4.94 -21.47 11.18
C LYS A 62 -6.05 -22.22 11.95
N LEU A 63 -7.27 -22.29 11.40
CA LEU A 63 -8.36 -23.04 12.01
C LEU A 63 -8.01 -24.52 12.18
N ASP A 64 -7.23 -25.06 11.24
CA ASP A 64 -6.75 -26.43 11.29
C ASP A 64 -5.97 -26.71 12.58
N VAL A 65 -5.24 -25.73 13.14
CA VAL A 65 -4.50 -25.87 14.42
C VAL A 65 -5.39 -26.43 15.55
N LEU A 66 -6.70 -26.17 15.50
CA LEU A 66 -7.68 -26.60 16.49
C LEU A 66 -8.31 -27.97 16.16
N ASP A 67 -7.93 -28.62 15.05
CA ASP A 67 -8.55 -29.87 14.55
C ASP A 67 -8.68 -30.95 15.60
N THR A 68 -7.64 -31.16 16.41
CA THR A 68 -7.58 -32.27 17.37
C THR A 68 -8.26 -31.98 18.69
N MET A 69 -8.80 -30.76 18.89
CA MET A 69 -9.31 -30.33 20.19
C MET A 69 -10.69 -30.93 20.47
N ALA A 70 -10.91 -31.37 21.71
CA ALA A 70 -12.23 -31.76 22.20
C ALA A 70 -13.03 -30.55 22.68
N GLU A 71 -12.35 -29.57 23.28
CA GLU A 71 -12.92 -28.33 23.77
C GLU A 71 -11.99 -27.16 23.44
N ILE A 72 -12.56 -26.02 23.08
CA ILE A 72 -11.86 -24.80 22.71
C ILE A 72 -12.39 -23.68 23.61
N LYS A 73 -11.51 -23.00 24.34
CA LYS A 73 -11.89 -21.84 25.14
C LYS A 73 -11.73 -20.56 24.30
N VAL A 74 -12.71 -19.68 24.39
CA VAL A 74 -12.67 -18.35 23.77
C VAL A 74 -12.90 -17.30 24.85
N ALA A 75 -11.96 -16.36 25.00
CA ALA A 75 -12.13 -15.27 25.93
C ALA A 75 -13.18 -14.29 25.40
N THR A 76 -14.17 -13.96 26.23
CA THR A 76 -15.33 -13.12 25.88
C THR A 76 -15.38 -11.83 26.67
N GLY A 77 -14.73 -11.79 27.82
CA GLY A 77 -14.73 -10.64 28.73
C GLY A 77 -13.54 -10.69 29.68
N TYR A 78 -13.34 -9.57 30.37
CA TYR A 78 -12.28 -9.41 31.36
C TYR A 78 -12.89 -8.88 32.65
N LYS A 79 -12.39 -9.38 33.78
CA LYS A 79 -12.70 -8.88 35.12
C LYS A 79 -11.44 -8.39 35.81
N LYS A 80 -11.57 -7.33 36.59
CA LYS A 80 -10.52 -6.86 37.48
C LYS A 80 -11.11 -6.53 38.84
N ASN A 81 -10.58 -7.17 39.88
CA ASN A 81 -11.11 -7.04 41.25
C ASN A 81 -12.62 -7.33 41.32
N GLY A 82 -13.10 -8.34 40.59
CA GLY A 82 -14.51 -8.72 40.51
C GLY A 82 -15.41 -7.80 39.66
N VAL A 83 -14.87 -6.73 39.07
CA VAL A 83 -15.62 -5.80 38.21
C VAL A 83 -15.35 -6.10 36.74
N GLU A 84 -16.41 -6.26 35.96
CA GLU A 84 -16.34 -6.46 34.52
C GLU A 84 -15.80 -5.21 33.81
N LEU A 85 -14.83 -5.42 32.91
CA LEU A 85 -14.26 -4.38 32.08
C LEU A 85 -15.02 -4.30 30.76
N GLN A 86 -15.61 -3.14 30.48
CA GLN A 86 -16.40 -2.95 29.26
C GLN A 86 -15.55 -2.96 27.98
N ASN A 87 -14.26 -2.59 28.06
CA ASN A 87 -13.38 -2.48 26.92
C ASN A 87 -11.99 -3.02 27.24
N TYR A 88 -11.25 -3.39 26.18
CA TYR A 88 -9.85 -3.77 26.29
C TYR A 88 -9.01 -2.64 26.95
N PRO A 89 -8.19 -2.91 27.97
CA PRO A 89 -7.47 -1.87 28.68
C PRO A 89 -6.34 -1.27 27.83
N ALA A 90 -6.39 0.03 27.54
CA ALA A 90 -5.36 0.70 26.72
C ALA A 90 -3.96 0.81 27.40
N LEU A 91 -3.85 0.61 28.71
CA LEU A 91 -2.59 0.73 29.46
C LEU A 91 -2.12 -0.64 29.96
N GLY A 92 -0.87 -1.01 29.67
CA GLY A 92 -0.30 -2.32 30.06
C GLY A 92 -0.29 -2.59 31.57
N ASN A 93 -0.18 -1.55 32.41
CA ASN A 93 -0.29 -1.70 33.87
C ASN A 93 -1.72 -2.06 34.34
N LYS A 94 -2.74 -1.71 33.56
CA LYS A 94 -4.13 -2.10 33.82
C LYS A 94 -4.40 -3.54 33.40
N MET A 95 -3.57 -4.13 32.54
CA MET A 95 -3.70 -5.53 32.11
C MET A 95 -3.19 -6.55 33.13
N HIS A 96 -2.27 -6.16 34.03
CA HIS A 96 -1.86 -7.03 35.12
C HIS A 96 -3.07 -7.35 36.03
N ASP A 97 -3.14 -8.60 36.50
CA ASP A 97 -4.18 -9.09 37.42
C ASP A 97 -5.61 -9.00 36.85
N ILE A 98 -5.76 -9.20 35.55
CA ILE A 98 -7.07 -9.40 34.91
C ILE A 98 -7.43 -10.88 34.94
N GLU A 99 -8.65 -11.16 35.38
CA GLU A 99 -9.31 -12.45 35.26
C GLU A 99 -10.01 -12.52 33.90
N VAL A 100 -9.73 -13.57 33.12
CA VAL A 100 -10.32 -13.76 31.80
C VAL A 100 -11.55 -14.64 31.88
N GLU A 101 -12.64 -14.21 31.28
CA GLU A 101 -13.88 -14.96 31.18
C GLU A 101 -13.94 -15.73 29.87
N TYR A 102 -14.08 -17.05 29.98
CA TYR A 102 -14.08 -17.96 28.83
C TYR A 102 -15.46 -18.56 28.58
N VAL A 103 -15.82 -18.64 27.29
CA VAL A 103 -16.86 -19.55 26.80
C VAL A 103 -16.19 -20.81 26.27
N LEU A 104 -16.79 -21.96 26.58
CA LEU A 104 -16.37 -23.26 26.08
C LEU A 104 -17.13 -23.58 24.80
N CYS A 105 -16.39 -23.74 23.71
CA CYS A 105 -16.90 -24.22 22.44
C CYS A 105 -16.51 -25.70 22.27
N PRO A 106 -17.43 -26.57 21.81
CA PRO A 106 -17.07 -27.95 21.48
C PRO A 106 -16.10 -27.94 20.30
N GLY A 107 -15.01 -28.70 20.41
CA GLY A 107 -14.06 -28.91 19.31
C GLY A 107 -14.54 -29.99 18.33
N TRP A 108 -13.74 -30.30 17.32
CA TRP A 108 -14.11 -31.23 16.23
C TRP A 108 -13.22 -32.47 16.11
N GLN A 109 -12.39 -32.74 17.12
CA GLN A 109 -11.82 -34.07 17.45
C GLN A 109 -11.23 -34.86 16.25
N GLY A 110 -10.43 -34.20 15.42
CA GLY A 110 -9.67 -34.80 14.33
C GLY A 110 -10.32 -34.71 12.95
N GLN A 111 -11.52 -34.11 12.84
CA GLN A 111 -12.12 -33.81 11.53
C GLN A 111 -11.36 -32.67 10.85
N SER A 112 -10.55 -32.96 9.84
CA SER A 112 -9.62 -31.95 9.34
C SER A 112 -10.30 -30.81 8.58
N THR A 113 -9.93 -29.57 8.89
CA THR A 113 -10.36 -28.38 8.12
C THR A 113 -9.40 -27.99 7.00
N SER A 114 -8.20 -28.61 6.91
CA SER A 114 -7.13 -28.22 5.96
C SER A 114 -7.51 -28.29 4.47
N LYS A 115 -8.41 -29.22 4.12
CA LYS A 115 -8.87 -29.43 2.74
C LYS A 115 -10.23 -28.78 2.44
N CYS A 116 -10.84 -28.13 3.42
CA CYS A 116 -12.09 -27.41 3.23
C CYS A 116 -11.82 -26.19 2.34
N ARG A 117 -12.73 -25.96 1.38
CA ARG A 117 -12.66 -24.82 0.44
C ARG A 117 -13.92 -23.95 0.48
N THR A 118 -14.98 -24.45 1.11
CA THR A 118 -16.22 -23.71 1.33
C THR A 118 -16.62 -23.77 2.80
N PHE A 119 -17.36 -22.78 3.28
CA PHE A 119 -17.86 -22.77 4.67
C PHE A 119 -18.67 -24.02 5.00
N ASP A 120 -19.53 -24.46 4.08
CA ASP A 120 -20.35 -25.67 4.23
C ASP A 120 -19.54 -26.98 4.25
N SER A 121 -18.30 -26.96 3.76
CA SER A 121 -17.41 -28.12 3.84
C SER A 121 -16.74 -28.29 5.21
N LEU A 122 -16.87 -27.31 6.12
CA LEU A 122 -16.29 -27.40 7.47
C LEU A 122 -17.09 -28.37 8.36
N PRO A 123 -16.43 -29.01 9.34
CA PRO A 123 -17.09 -29.67 10.46
C PRO A 123 -18.13 -28.77 11.13
N GLU A 124 -19.23 -29.36 11.57
CA GLU A 124 -20.34 -28.61 12.19
C GLU A 124 -19.88 -27.77 13.40
N ASN A 125 -19.03 -28.33 14.26
CA ASN A 125 -18.50 -27.59 15.41
C ASN A 125 -17.53 -26.48 14.99
N ALA A 126 -16.80 -26.66 13.89
CA ALA A 126 -15.93 -25.62 13.33
C ALA A 126 -16.76 -24.46 12.75
N ARG A 127 -17.86 -24.74 12.04
CA ARG A 127 -18.81 -23.71 11.58
C ARG A 127 -19.40 -22.92 12.74
N ARG A 128 -19.85 -23.61 13.79
CA ARG A 128 -20.38 -22.96 15.00
C ARG A 128 -19.33 -22.09 15.68
N TYR A 129 -18.08 -22.53 15.70
CA TYR A 129 -16.97 -21.76 16.25
C TYR A 129 -16.76 -20.45 15.47
N VAL A 130 -16.75 -20.51 14.13
CA VAL A 130 -16.65 -19.32 13.26
C VAL A 130 -17.83 -18.37 13.48
N GLN A 131 -19.06 -18.88 13.45
CA GLN A 131 -20.28 -18.08 13.67
C GLN A 131 -20.31 -17.44 15.07
N PHE A 132 -19.79 -18.15 16.08
CA PHE A 132 -19.68 -17.62 17.43
C PHE A 132 -18.73 -16.40 17.48
N ILE A 133 -17.60 -16.47 16.79
CA ILE A 133 -16.66 -15.35 16.69
C ILE A 133 -17.30 -14.18 15.94
N GLU A 134 -17.93 -14.46 14.79
CA GLU A 134 -18.58 -13.47 13.93
C GLU A 134 -19.62 -12.66 14.70
N LYS A 135 -20.57 -13.37 15.33
CA LYS A 135 -21.60 -12.76 16.17
C LYS A 135 -21.01 -12.00 17.34
N SER A 136 -19.92 -12.52 17.92
CA SER A 136 -19.29 -11.88 19.07
C SER A 136 -18.64 -10.57 18.70
N VAL A 137 -17.92 -10.47 17.57
CA VAL A 137 -17.21 -9.23 17.19
C VAL A 137 -18.18 -8.13 16.77
N GLY A 138 -19.38 -8.47 16.28
CA GLY A 138 -20.41 -7.50 15.94
C GLY A 138 -20.11 -6.74 14.65
N ILE A 139 -19.50 -7.42 13.68
CA ILE A 139 -19.39 -6.93 12.31
C ILE A 139 -20.82 -6.89 11.74
N PRO A 140 -21.27 -5.78 11.13
CA PRO A 140 -22.64 -5.67 10.63
C PRO A 140 -22.97 -6.83 9.68
N ASP A 141 -24.22 -7.31 9.70
CA ASP A 141 -24.80 -8.30 8.77
C ASP A 141 -24.86 -7.81 7.30
N ASN A 142 -23.90 -7.01 6.86
CA ASN A 142 -23.67 -6.73 5.46
C ASN A 142 -22.79 -7.86 4.92
N ASN A 143 -23.40 -8.93 4.40
CA ASN A 143 -22.90 -9.95 3.42
C ASN A 143 -21.45 -10.52 3.47
N TYR A 144 -20.50 -10.01 4.27
CA TYR A 144 -19.06 -10.31 4.14
C TYR A 144 -18.51 -11.25 5.22
N GLY A 145 -19.21 -11.38 6.34
CA GLY A 145 -18.89 -12.30 7.45
C GLY A 145 -17.42 -12.49 7.83
N ILE A 146 -17.12 -13.65 8.42
CA ILE A 146 -15.74 -14.12 8.64
C ILE A 146 -15.32 -14.99 7.46
N GLN A 147 -14.31 -14.55 6.72
CA GLN A 147 -13.71 -15.33 5.63
C GLN A 147 -12.59 -16.23 6.18
N MET A 148 -12.48 -17.45 5.64
CA MET A 148 -11.45 -18.41 6.05
C MET A 148 -10.27 -18.33 5.09
N MET A 149 -9.04 -18.30 5.60
CA MET A 149 -7.84 -18.35 4.76
C MET A 149 -6.80 -19.29 5.37
N ASP A 150 -6.34 -20.27 4.58
CA ASP A 150 -5.15 -21.06 4.91
C ASP A 150 -3.91 -20.27 4.46
N VAL A 151 -3.10 -19.83 5.42
CA VAL A 151 -1.91 -18.98 5.18
C VAL A 151 -0.86 -19.71 4.32
N ARG A 152 -0.99 -21.03 4.14
CA ARG A 152 -0.11 -21.82 3.26
C ARG A 152 -0.45 -21.70 1.76
N TYR A 153 -1.60 -21.13 1.41
CA TYR A 153 -2.09 -20.99 0.03
C TYR A 153 -2.64 -19.59 -0.23
N ALA A 154 -1.98 -18.56 0.29
CA ALA A 154 -2.41 -17.17 0.13
C ALA A 154 -2.30 -16.62 -1.32
N ASP A 155 -1.81 -17.43 -2.25
CA ASP A 155 -1.63 -17.05 -3.66
C ASP A 155 -2.83 -17.42 -4.57
N ASP A 156 -3.82 -18.20 -4.09
CA ASP A 156 -4.90 -18.74 -4.93
C ASP A 156 -6.32 -18.57 -4.33
N VAL A 157 -6.80 -17.33 -4.10
CA VAL A 157 -8.22 -17.08 -3.78
C VAL A 157 -8.88 -16.30 -4.91
N GLU A 158 -9.79 -16.96 -5.63
CA GLU A 158 -10.72 -16.35 -6.58
C GLU A 158 -11.70 -15.43 -5.81
N ASP A 159 -11.84 -14.19 -6.29
CA ASP A 159 -12.70 -13.15 -5.71
C ASP A 159 -14.18 -13.56 -5.73
N ASP A 160 -14.83 -13.55 -4.55
CA ASP A 160 -16.28 -13.77 -4.40
C ASP A 160 -17.04 -12.45 -4.68
N GLU A 161 -17.98 -12.52 -5.64
CA GLU A 161 -18.58 -11.44 -6.45
C GLU A 161 -19.58 -10.52 -5.73
N SER A 162 -19.70 -10.55 -4.40
CA SER A 162 -20.92 -10.02 -3.75
C SER A 162 -20.82 -8.73 -2.93
N LEU A 163 -19.84 -7.85 -3.17
CA LEU A 163 -20.00 -6.38 -3.05
C LEU A 163 -18.74 -5.58 -3.52
N PRO A 164 -18.90 -4.32 -3.98
CA PRO A 164 -17.77 -3.50 -4.42
C PRO A 164 -17.13 -2.77 -3.24
N THR A 165 -16.20 -3.42 -2.52
CA THR A 165 -15.13 -2.66 -1.85
C THR A 165 -14.12 -2.28 -2.91
N PHE A 166 -14.24 -1.08 -3.48
CA PHE A 166 -13.30 -0.55 -4.46
C PHE A 166 -11.92 -0.35 -3.79
N ARG A 167 -11.12 -1.41 -3.74
CA ARG A 167 -9.79 -1.42 -3.15
C ARG A 167 -8.77 -1.36 -4.26
N LEU A 168 -8.17 -0.19 -4.43
CA LEU A 168 -7.05 -0.04 -5.34
C LEU A 168 -5.78 -0.66 -4.75
N SER A 169 -5.07 -1.41 -5.58
CA SER A 169 -3.76 -1.96 -5.24
C SER A 169 -2.73 -0.84 -5.07
N CYS A 170 -1.83 -0.99 -4.08
CA CYS A 170 -0.77 -0.02 -3.83
C CYS A 170 0.33 -0.16 -4.90
N PHE A 171 0.43 0.84 -5.79
CA PHE A 171 1.41 0.88 -6.87
C PHE A 171 2.85 0.71 -6.36
N LEU A 172 3.21 1.42 -5.29
CA LEU A 172 4.54 1.34 -4.71
C LEU A 172 4.86 -0.04 -4.13
N HIS A 173 3.88 -0.70 -3.52
CA HIS A 173 4.05 -2.05 -3.02
C HIS A 173 4.29 -3.03 -4.18
N SER A 174 3.47 -2.97 -5.22
CA SER A 174 3.66 -3.79 -6.42
C SER A 174 5.01 -3.53 -7.08
N LEU A 175 5.45 -2.27 -7.17
CA LEU A 175 6.77 -1.90 -7.72
C LEU A 175 7.92 -2.45 -6.86
N GLN A 176 7.77 -2.42 -5.53
CA GLN A 176 8.73 -3.02 -4.59
C GLN A 176 8.86 -4.53 -4.81
N LEU A 177 7.74 -5.22 -5.05
CA LEU A 177 7.73 -6.64 -5.37
C LEU A 177 8.36 -6.90 -6.74
N CYS A 178 8.10 -6.08 -7.76
CA CYS A 178 8.75 -6.21 -9.08
C CYS A 178 10.27 -6.27 -8.97
N VAL A 179 10.86 -5.32 -8.25
CA VAL A 179 12.32 -5.24 -8.10
C VAL A 179 12.85 -6.40 -7.26
N ARG A 180 12.12 -6.79 -6.20
CA ARG A 180 12.50 -7.94 -5.38
C ARG A 180 12.55 -9.23 -6.21
N ASP A 181 11.52 -9.49 -6.99
CA ASP A 181 11.41 -10.70 -7.83
C ASP A 181 12.54 -10.69 -8.89
N GLY A 182 12.85 -9.53 -9.47
CA GLY A 182 13.98 -9.34 -10.39
C GLY A 182 15.35 -9.62 -9.74
N MET A 183 15.60 -9.08 -8.54
CA MET A 183 16.87 -9.25 -7.82
C MET A 183 17.09 -10.68 -7.31
N GLN A 184 16.03 -11.38 -6.87
CA GLN A 184 16.13 -12.77 -6.39
C GLN A 184 16.49 -13.75 -7.51
N ASN A 185 15.99 -13.52 -8.72
CA ASN A 185 16.17 -14.44 -9.86
C ASN A 185 17.50 -14.22 -10.63
N ALA A 186 18.27 -13.20 -10.26
CA ALA A 186 19.56 -12.86 -10.84
C ALA A 186 20.73 -13.33 -9.93
N SER A 187 21.24 -14.54 -10.17
CA SER A 187 22.23 -15.20 -9.31
C SER A 187 23.60 -14.50 -9.22
N TYR A 188 23.99 -13.73 -10.22
CA TYR A 188 25.28 -13.03 -10.26
C TYR A 188 25.23 -11.68 -9.55
N THR A 189 24.12 -10.95 -9.64
CA THR A 189 23.92 -9.68 -8.92
C THR A 189 23.90 -9.92 -7.41
N SER A 190 23.27 -11.01 -6.96
CA SER A 190 23.27 -11.42 -5.54
C SER A 190 24.68 -11.51 -4.95
N LYS A 191 25.63 -12.14 -5.65
CA LYS A 191 27.01 -12.32 -5.13
C LYS A 191 27.74 -11.00 -4.95
N VAL A 192 27.57 -10.07 -5.89
CA VAL A 192 28.21 -8.75 -5.83
C VAL A 192 27.55 -7.87 -4.75
N LEU A 193 26.23 -7.97 -4.61
CA LEU A 193 25.47 -7.32 -3.54
C LEU A 193 25.91 -7.81 -2.15
N ASP A 194 26.17 -9.11 -2.00
CA ASP A 194 26.65 -9.65 -0.72
C ASP A 194 28.02 -9.09 -0.35
N LYS A 195 28.95 -8.92 -1.32
CA LYS A 195 30.21 -8.20 -1.09
C LYS A 195 29.96 -6.77 -0.59
N CYS A 196 29.01 -6.06 -1.19
CA CYS A 196 28.63 -4.70 -0.78
C CYS A 196 28.05 -4.67 0.64
N ARG A 197 27.21 -5.65 1.00
CA ARG A 197 26.60 -5.77 2.33
C ARG A 197 27.65 -6.07 3.40
N ILE A 198 28.64 -6.92 3.09
CA ILE A 198 29.74 -7.19 4.01
C ILE A 198 30.58 -5.91 4.19
N LEU A 199 30.88 -5.18 3.12
CA LEU A 199 31.57 -3.88 3.19
C LEU A 199 30.82 -2.88 4.09
N SER A 200 29.50 -2.74 3.90
CA SER A 200 28.66 -1.88 4.76
C SER A 200 28.75 -2.30 6.24
N LYS A 201 28.62 -3.61 6.53
CA LYS A 201 28.74 -4.13 7.91
C LYS A 201 30.10 -3.86 8.54
N LEU A 202 31.19 -4.00 7.78
CA LEU A 202 32.54 -3.77 8.28
C LEU A 202 32.82 -2.27 8.47
N SER A 203 32.34 -1.43 7.55
CA SER A 203 32.50 0.03 7.64
C SER A 203 31.90 0.63 8.92
N HIS A 204 30.75 0.12 9.37
CA HIS A 204 30.12 0.57 10.61
C HIS A 204 30.71 -0.06 11.88
N LYS A 205 31.56 -1.09 11.77
CA LYS A 205 32.20 -1.76 12.92
C LYS A 205 33.64 -1.30 13.16
N SER A 206 34.35 -0.86 12.13
CA SER A 206 35.77 -0.50 12.20
C SER A 206 35.95 1.01 12.25
N SER A 207 36.54 1.53 13.33
CA SER A 207 36.86 2.96 13.46
C SER A 207 37.83 3.45 12.37
N LYS A 208 38.83 2.63 11.99
CA LYS A 208 39.80 2.96 10.94
C LYS A 208 39.14 3.22 9.58
N ILE A 209 38.05 2.51 9.28
CA ILE A 209 37.32 2.65 8.01
C ILE A 209 36.40 3.87 8.08
N ALA A 210 35.76 4.11 9.22
CA ALA A 210 34.98 5.32 9.45
C ALA A 210 35.86 6.58 9.28
N ASP A 211 37.05 6.59 9.88
CA ASP A 211 38.00 7.70 9.75
C ASP A 211 38.46 7.92 8.29
N ALA A 212 38.70 6.84 7.54
CA ALA A 212 39.08 6.92 6.11
C ALA A 212 37.93 7.42 5.22
N LEU A 213 36.69 7.06 5.54
CA LEU A 213 35.50 7.54 4.84
C LEU A 213 35.21 9.02 5.15
N ASP A 214 35.42 9.43 6.40
CA ASP A 214 35.29 10.82 6.85
C ASP A 214 36.33 11.72 6.17
N GLN A 215 37.58 11.25 6.00
CA GLN A 215 38.62 11.96 5.24
C GLN A 215 38.22 12.20 3.77
N LEU A 216 37.42 11.31 3.20
CA LEU A 216 36.92 11.41 1.82
C LEU A 216 35.60 12.20 1.73
N ASN A 217 35.02 12.66 2.85
CA ASN A 217 33.67 13.21 2.95
C ASN A 217 32.59 12.29 2.35
N LYS A 218 32.73 10.97 2.50
CA LYS A 218 31.80 9.98 1.95
C LYS A 218 31.25 9.09 3.06
N SER A 219 30.01 8.63 2.91
CA SER A 219 29.39 7.72 3.87
C SER A 219 28.79 6.51 3.17
N ILE A 220 28.97 5.33 3.76
CA ILE A 220 28.34 4.10 3.29
C ILE A 220 27.01 3.94 4.01
N THR A 221 25.94 3.71 3.24
CA THR A 221 24.60 3.58 3.81
C THR A 221 24.44 2.21 4.48
N LYS A 222 23.74 2.17 5.63
CA LYS A 222 23.39 0.92 6.30
C LYS A 222 22.25 0.22 5.57
N THR A 223 22.36 -1.09 5.38
CA THR A 223 21.31 -1.88 4.71
C THR A 223 20.18 -2.26 5.66
N ASN A 224 18.95 -2.17 5.16
CA ASN A 224 17.77 -2.73 5.78
C ASN A 224 17.30 -3.91 4.90
N VAL A 225 17.31 -5.12 5.46
CA VAL A 225 17.06 -6.37 4.71
C VAL A 225 15.69 -6.38 4.00
N THR A 226 14.75 -5.56 4.46
CA THR A 226 13.36 -5.57 3.99
C THR A 226 13.09 -4.73 2.72
N ARG A 227 13.98 -3.82 2.29
CA ARG A 227 13.70 -2.90 1.18
C ARG A 227 14.90 -2.72 0.22
N TRP A 228 14.70 -3.06 -1.06
CA TRP A 228 15.68 -2.90 -2.15
C TRP A 228 16.20 -1.45 -2.29
N ASN A 229 15.41 -0.43 -1.92
CA ASN A 229 15.86 0.97 -1.90
C ASN A 229 17.14 1.17 -1.07
N SER A 230 17.31 0.42 0.03
CA SER A 230 18.53 0.51 0.85
C SER A 230 19.74 -0.14 0.18
N ASP A 231 19.53 -1.22 -0.58
CA ASP A 231 20.57 -1.83 -1.40
C ASP A 231 20.96 -0.91 -2.56
N TYR A 232 20.01 -0.25 -3.23
CA TYR A 232 20.28 0.76 -4.26
C TYR A 232 21.15 1.91 -3.70
N MET A 233 20.77 2.48 -2.56
CA MET A 233 21.53 3.57 -1.91
C MET A 233 22.92 3.11 -1.46
N LEU A 234 23.05 1.87 -1.00
CA LEU A 234 24.35 1.27 -0.69
C LEU A 234 25.23 1.23 -1.94
N ILE A 235 24.73 0.67 -3.06
CA ILE A 235 25.51 0.58 -4.29
C ILE A 235 25.92 1.97 -4.80
N LYS A 236 24.98 2.92 -4.80
CA LYS A 236 25.25 4.31 -5.21
C LYS A 236 26.33 4.96 -4.34
N SER A 237 26.28 4.72 -3.02
CA SER A 237 27.31 5.21 -2.10
C SER A 237 28.68 4.58 -2.38
N ILE A 238 28.76 3.29 -2.68
CA ILE A 238 30.02 2.59 -2.99
C ILE A 238 30.62 3.11 -4.31
N LEU A 239 29.80 3.27 -5.36
CA LEU A 239 30.27 3.79 -6.64
C LEU A 239 30.75 5.24 -6.52
N SER A 240 30.15 6.04 -5.64
CA SER A 240 30.58 7.42 -5.38
C SER A 240 31.99 7.52 -4.77
N ILE A 241 32.49 6.46 -4.11
CA ILE A 241 33.83 6.42 -3.51
C ILE A 241 34.92 6.47 -4.57
N GLY A 242 34.69 5.89 -5.74
CA GLY A 242 35.72 5.80 -6.78
C GLY A 242 36.65 4.60 -6.55
N LYS A 243 37.17 4.04 -7.64
CA LYS A 243 37.86 2.73 -7.61
C LYS A 243 39.13 2.73 -6.76
N ASN A 244 39.98 3.74 -6.89
CA ASN A 244 41.28 3.79 -6.20
C ASN A 244 41.13 3.94 -4.68
N ASP A 245 40.15 4.74 -4.26
CA ASP A 245 39.84 4.96 -2.85
C ASP A 245 39.18 3.71 -2.24
N LEU A 246 38.33 3.02 -3.01
CA LEU A 246 37.73 1.76 -2.61
C LEU A 246 38.80 0.66 -2.40
N GLU A 247 39.79 0.55 -3.30
CA GLU A 247 40.90 -0.38 -3.14
C GLU A 247 41.73 -0.08 -1.89
N SER A 248 41.95 1.22 -1.59
CA SER A 248 42.64 1.66 -0.38
C SER A 248 41.88 1.26 0.89
N ILE A 249 40.56 1.49 0.92
CA ILE A 249 39.69 1.09 2.04
C ILE A 249 39.66 -0.44 2.21
N VAL A 250 39.60 -1.18 1.11
CA VAL A 250 39.59 -2.65 1.11
C VAL A 250 40.91 -3.24 1.62
N THR A 251 42.02 -2.58 1.33
CA THR A 251 43.35 -3.00 1.81
C THR A 251 43.46 -2.88 3.34
N LEU A 252 42.75 -1.91 3.95
CA LEU A 252 42.66 -1.78 5.41
C LEU A 252 41.84 -2.90 6.08
N MET A 253 41.12 -3.73 5.31
CA MET A 253 40.22 -4.77 5.81
C MET A 253 40.84 -6.18 5.88
N GLU A 254 42.17 -6.30 5.87
CA GLU A 254 42.89 -7.59 5.99
C GLU A 254 42.32 -8.69 5.06
N ASN A 255 42.28 -8.42 3.75
CA ASN A 255 42.03 -9.39 2.66
C ASN A 255 40.69 -10.14 2.63
N SER A 256 39.66 -9.72 3.36
CA SER A 256 38.37 -10.44 3.33
C SER A 256 37.57 -10.29 2.02
N ILE A 257 37.76 -9.22 1.23
CA ILE A 257 36.96 -8.93 0.03
C ILE A 257 37.84 -8.27 -1.04
N LYS A 258 37.63 -8.58 -2.32
CA LYS A 258 38.17 -7.84 -3.46
C LYS A 258 37.08 -7.56 -4.49
N PHE A 259 37.02 -6.32 -4.97
CA PHE A 259 36.16 -5.93 -6.09
C PHE A 259 36.97 -6.01 -7.38
N SER A 260 36.53 -6.85 -8.31
CA SER A 260 37.06 -6.91 -9.67
C SER A 260 36.47 -5.79 -10.53
N ASN A 261 37.09 -5.49 -11.68
CA ASN A 261 36.51 -4.56 -12.66
C ASN A 261 35.11 -5.00 -13.10
N ASN A 262 34.89 -6.30 -13.25
CA ASN A 262 33.58 -6.85 -13.58
C ASN A 262 32.55 -6.60 -12.47
N ASP A 263 32.94 -6.70 -11.19
CA ASP A 263 32.04 -6.39 -10.07
C ASP A 263 31.60 -4.91 -10.13
N ILE A 264 32.51 -3.98 -10.41
CA ILE A 264 32.18 -2.55 -10.53
C ILE A 264 31.27 -2.29 -11.73
N MET A 265 31.51 -2.93 -12.88
CA MET A 265 30.63 -2.83 -14.05
C MET A 265 29.22 -3.38 -13.76
N ILE A 266 29.12 -4.51 -13.06
CA ILE A 266 27.82 -5.08 -12.63
C ILE A 266 27.09 -4.10 -11.71
N LEU A 267 27.78 -3.48 -10.75
CA LEU A 267 27.18 -2.49 -9.86
C LEU A 267 26.67 -1.27 -10.62
N GLN A 268 27.42 -0.79 -11.62
CA GLN A 268 26.99 0.33 -12.45
C GLN A 268 25.74 -0.04 -13.26
N GLU A 269 25.72 -1.20 -13.91
CA GLU A 269 24.53 -1.66 -14.64
C GLU A 269 23.31 -1.82 -13.73
N ILE A 270 23.48 -2.30 -12.48
CA ILE A 270 22.37 -2.37 -11.51
C ILE A 270 21.81 -0.98 -11.21
N ILE A 271 22.67 0.04 -11.04
CA ILE A 271 22.21 1.41 -10.82
C ILE A 271 21.47 1.93 -12.04
N ASP A 272 22.02 1.76 -13.25
CA ASP A 272 21.40 2.25 -14.48
C ASP A 272 20.02 1.58 -14.71
N ILE A 273 19.89 0.30 -14.36
CA ILE A 273 18.62 -0.44 -14.43
C ILE A 273 17.61 0.05 -13.38
N LEU A 274 18.03 0.22 -12.12
CA LEU A 274 17.14 0.48 -10.99
C LEU A 274 16.88 1.97 -10.69
N GLU A 275 17.66 2.90 -11.26
CA GLU A 275 17.53 4.33 -10.99
C GLU A 275 16.12 4.86 -11.31
N PRO A 276 15.50 4.54 -12.47
CA PRO A 276 14.13 4.98 -12.72
C PRO A 276 13.10 4.40 -11.75
N PHE A 277 13.29 3.15 -11.29
CA PHE A 277 12.43 2.55 -10.27
C PHE A 277 12.52 3.32 -8.96
N TYR A 278 13.72 3.79 -8.60
CA TYR A 278 13.97 4.50 -7.36
C TYR A 278 13.36 5.90 -7.41
N ASP A 279 13.57 6.63 -8.51
CA ASP A 279 13.01 7.97 -8.71
C ASP A 279 11.48 7.97 -8.74
N ILE A 280 10.88 6.99 -9.43
CA ILE A 280 9.43 6.79 -9.44
C ILE A 280 8.92 6.47 -8.03
N SER A 281 9.62 5.58 -7.31
CA SER A 281 9.25 5.21 -5.94
C SER A 281 9.22 6.43 -5.01
N ILE A 282 10.20 7.34 -5.12
CA ILE A 282 10.22 8.58 -4.32
C ILE A 282 9.06 9.50 -4.72
N LYS A 283 8.87 9.73 -6.02
CA LYS A 283 7.83 10.64 -6.52
C LYS A 283 6.43 10.17 -6.12
N CYS A 284 6.13 8.88 -6.27
CA CYS A 284 4.83 8.30 -5.93
C CYS A 284 4.55 8.24 -4.42
N GLN A 285 5.55 8.46 -3.56
CA GLN A 285 5.34 8.62 -2.12
C GLN A 285 4.95 10.05 -1.73
N SER A 286 5.13 11.05 -2.60
CA SER A 286 4.90 12.44 -2.26
C SER A 286 3.42 12.73 -1.93
N GLU A 287 3.17 13.57 -0.93
CA GLU A 287 1.83 14.07 -0.58
C GLU A 287 1.50 15.42 -1.23
N LYS A 288 2.49 16.06 -1.86
CA LYS A 288 2.34 17.41 -2.43
C LYS A 288 1.86 17.40 -3.88
N ILE A 289 1.85 16.23 -4.51
CA ILE A 289 1.50 16.04 -5.91
C ILE A 289 0.43 14.97 -6.03
N VAL A 290 -0.33 15.02 -7.12
CA VAL A 290 -1.28 13.95 -7.46
C VAL A 290 -0.47 12.74 -7.89
N THR A 291 -0.54 11.66 -7.12
CA THR A 291 0.30 10.48 -7.35
C THR A 291 -0.36 9.45 -8.26
N ALA A 292 -1.70 9.39 -8.32
CA ALA A 292 -2.42 8.53 -9.26
C ALA A 292 -2.10 8.85 -10.73
N SER A 293 -1.90 10.13 -11.07
CA SER A 293 -1.55 10.54 -12.44
C SER A 293 -0.19 10.05 -12.89
N LEU A 294 0.70 9.71 -11.95
CA LEU A 294 2.04 9.22 -12.22
C LEU A 294 2.07 7.73 -12.60
N VAL A 295 1.05 6.94 -12.26
CA VAL A 295 1.08 5.47 -12.36
C VAL A 295 1.27 5.01 -13.81
N VAL A 296 0.41 5.45 -14.73
CA VAL A 296 0.50 5.05 -16.15
C VAL A 296 1.79 5.57 -16.80
N PRO A 297 2.15 6.87 -16.71
CA PRO A 297 3.42 7.36 -17.25
C PRO A 297 4.64 6.65 -16.65
N ALA A 298 4.62 6.31 -15.37
CA ALA A 298 5.71 5.59 -14.71
C ALA A 298 5.89 4.18 -15.29
N ILE A 299 4.81 3.40 -15.43
CA ILE A 299 4.87 2.06 -16.02
C ILE A 299 5.39 2.12 -17.45
N VAL A 300 4.87 3.06 -18.24
CA VAL A 300 5.30 3.26 -19.63
C VAL A 300 6.79 3.62 -19.71
N HIS A 301 7.24 4.55 -18.85
CA HIS A 301 8.65 4.92 -18.77
C HIS A 301 9.53 3.73 -18.40
N LEU A 302 9.13 2.92 -17.42
CA LEU A 302 9.87 1.71 -17.03
C LEU A 302 9.93 0.66 -18.16
N MET A 303 8.84 0.46 -18.89
CA MET A 303 8.82 -0.46 -20.03
C MET A 303 9.77 -0.01 -21.15
N VAL A 304 9.75 1.29 -21.49
CA VAL A 304 10.65 1.88 -22.49
C VAL A 304 12.10 1.81 -22.02
N HIS A 305 12.38 2.19 -20.78
CA HIS A 305 13.70 2.13 -20.17
C HIS A 305 14.31 0.72 -20.23
N LEU A 306 13.56 -0.30 -19.80
CA LEU A 306 14.04 -1.67 -19.84
C LEU A 306 14.20 -2.22 -21.25
N ARG A 307 13.34 -1.79 -22.19
CA ARG A 307 13.45 -2.16 -23.61
C ARG A 307 14.75 -1.61 -24.21
N ASP A 308 15.00 -0.32 -24.01
CA ASP A 308 16.12 0.38 -24.61
C ASP A 308 17.45 -0.05 -23.93
N LEU A 309 17.45 -0.29 -22.61
CA LEU A 309 18.61 -0.83 -21.90
C LEU A 309 18.99 -2.25 -22.32
N LYS A 310 18.05 -3.06 -22.83
CA LYS A 310 18.32 -4.45 -23.21
C LYS A 310 19.45 -4.59 -24.23
N GLU A 311 19.66 -3.57 -25.07
CA GLU A 311 20.72 -3.55 -26.09
C GLU A 311 22.09 -3.09 -25.54
N HIS A 312 22.10 -2.44 -24.38
CA HIS A 312 23.30 -1.81 -23.79
C HIS A 312 23.89 -2.58 -22.61
N VAL A 313 23.09 -3.44 -21.97
CA VAL A 313 23.46 -4.17 -20.76
C VAL A 313 24.17 -5.48 -21.11
N VAL A 314 25.34 -5.73 -20.52
CA VAL A 314 26.14 -6.93 -20.77
C VAL A 314 25.86 -7.99 -19.70
N PHE A 315 25.91 -7.62 -18.43
CA PHE A 315 25.75 -8.56 -17.32
C PHE A 315 24.29 -8.61 -16.85
N GLY A 316 23.61 -7.48 -16.73
CA GLY A 316 22.25 -7.32 -16.22
C GLY A 316 21.11 -7.84 -17.12
N THR A 317 21.39 -8.54 -18.22
CA THR A 317 20.35 -8.96 -19.19
C THR A 317 19.25 -9.81 -18.56
N LYS A 318 19.62 -10.75 -17.67
CA LYS A 318 18.64 -11.58 -16.94
C LYS A 318 17.82 -10.73 -15.97
N LEU A 319 18.42 -9.78 -15.27
CA LEU A 319 17.71 -8.86 -14.38
C LEU A 319 16.67 -8.04 -15.17
N VAL A 320 17.06 -7.46 -16.32
CA VAL A 320 16.15 -6.71 -17.20
C VAL A 320 14.98 -7.58 -17.66
N GLN A 321 15.23 -8.82 -18.11
CA GLN A 321 14.16 -9.74 -18.53
C GLN A 321 13.19 -10.07 -17.39
N GLN A 322 13.70 -10.32 -16.18
CA GLN A 322 12.85 -10.63 -15.03
C GLN A 322 12.03 -9.42 -14.57
N LEU A 323 12.61 -8.21 -14.62
CA LEU A 323 11.89 -6.97 -14.34
C LEU A 323 10.78 -6.71 -15.37
N GLN A 324 11.05 -6.96 -16.66
CA GLN A 324 10.04 -6.87 -17.72
C GLN A 324 8.87 -7.81 -17.46
N LEU A 325 9.15 -9.10 -17.21
CA LEU A 325 8.12 -10.09 -16.90
C LEU A 325 7.30 -9.73 -15.65
N SER A 326 7.97 -9.28 -14.59
CA SER A 326 7.28 -8.92 -13.34
C SER A 326 6.42 -7.67 -13.50
N ILE A 327 6.84 -6.68 -14.30
CA ILE A 327 6.01 -5.52 -14.65
C ILE A 327 4.77 -5.97 -15.45
N GLU A 328 4.95 -6.84 -16.45
CA GLU A 328 3.84 -7.33 -17.27
C GLU A 328 2.81 -8.11 -16.44
N GLN A 329 3.25 -8.90 -15.45
CA GLN A 329 2.37 -9.64 -14.55
C GLN A 329 1.68 -8.75 -13.52
N ARG A 330 2.44 -7.91 -12.81
CA ARG A 330 1.92 -7.12 -11.67
C ARG A 330 1.13 -5.88 -12.08
N PHE A 331 1.26 -5.45 -13.33
CA PHE A 331 0.52 -4.32 -13.91
C PHE A 331 -0.23 -4.74 -15.19
N ALA A 332 -0.66 -6.01 -15.26
CA ALA A 332 -1.28 -6.60 -16.43
C ALA A 332 -2.44 -5.76 -16.98
N GLY A 333 -3.33 -5.22 -16.13
CA GLY A 333 -4.46 -4.41 -16.58
C GLY A 333 -4.05 -3.14 -17.33
N ILE A 334 -2.97 -2.47 -16.90
CA ILE A 334 -2.43 -1.28 -17.59
C ILE A 334 -1.72 -1.71 -18.88
N VAL A 335 -0.88 -2.75 -18.80
CA VAL A 335 -0.07 -3.21 -19.94
C VAL A 335 -0.94 -3.81 -21.05
N ASN A 336 -1.92 -4.63 -20.72
CA ASN A 336 -2.87 -5.26 -21.64
C ASN A 336 -3.69 -4.20 -22.35
N ARG A 337 -4.17 -3.18 -21.64
CA ARG A 337 -4.88 -2.03 -22.24
C ARG A 337 -4.00 -1.26 -23.24
N ILE A 338 -2.74 -1.01 -22.90
CA ILE A 338 -1.79 -0.34 -23.81
C ILE A 338 -1.50 -1.21 -25.05
N LYS A 339 -1.33 -2.52 -24.87
CA LYS A 339 -1.05 -3.47 -25.95
C LYS A 339 -2.30 -3.88 -26.75
N GLN A 340 -3.50 -3.43 -26.36
CA GLN A 340 -4.78 -3.84 -26.95
C GLN A 340 -5.01 -5.35 -26.91
N LEU A 341 -4.58 -5.97 -25.81
CA LEU A 341 -4.85 -7.37 -25.51
C LEU A 341 -6.18 -7.48 -24.75
N ASN A 342 -6.74 -8.69 -24.69
CA ASN A 342 -7.92 -8.96 -23.87
C ASN A 342 -7.59 -8.65 -22.40
N ILE A 343 -8.49 -7.94 -21.75
CA ILE A 343 -8.36 -7.54 -20.34
C ILE A 343 -9.34 -8.39 -19.54
N GLU A 344 -8.84 -9.09 -18.52
CA GLU A 344 -9.66 -9.84 -17.60
C GLU A 344 -10.11 -8.94 -16.45
N GLU A 345 -11.28 -9.20 -15.86
CA GLU A 345 -11.83 -8.35 -14.78
C GLU A 345 -10.89 -8.32 -13.56
N ASN A 346 -10.24 -9.43 -13.27
CA ASN A 346 -9.30 -9.61 -12.16
C ASN A 346 -7.85 -9.18 -12.48
N ASP A 347 -7.61 -8.58 -13.65
CA ASP A 347 -6.26 -8.11 -14.01
C ASP A 347 -5.77 -7.03 -13.01
N PRO A 348 -4.56 -7.17 -12.45
CA PRO A 348 -3.99 -6.15 -11.57
C PRO A 348 -3.92 -4.77 -12.23
N PHE A 349 -4.37 -3.73 -11.51
CA PHE A 349 -4.41 -2.34 -11.99
C PHE A 349 -5.27 -2.12 -13.24
N ASN A 350 -6.33 -2.91 -13.46
CA ASN A 350 -7.29 -2.69 -14.55
C ASN A 350 -8.10 -1.38 -14.42
N ASP A 351 -8.09 -0.75 -13.24
CA ASP A 351 -8.92 0.41 -12.97
C ASP A 351 -8.73 1.60 -13.94
N SER A 352 -9.84 2.17 -14.41
CA SER A 352 -9.84 3.32 -15.33
C SER A 352 -9.30 4.59 -14.68
N VAL A 353 -9.36 4.70 -13.35
CA VAL A 353 -8.90 5.86 -12.59
C VAL A 353 -7.45 6.21 -12.91
N TYR A 354 -6.56 5.23 -13.13
CA TYR A 354 -5.15 5.49 -13.43
C TYR A 354 -4.95 6.18 -14.79
N PHE A 355 -5.70 5.76 -15.81
CA PHE A 355 -5.62 6.38 -17.15
C PHE A 355 -6.29 7.75 -17.17
N ILE A 356 -7.43 7.89 -16.50
CA ILE A 356 -8.12 9.17 -16.37
C ILE A 356 -7.21 10.17 -15.64
N ALA A 357 -6.62 9.79 -14.50
CA ALA A 357 -5.70 10.64 -13.75
C ALA A 357 -4.49 11.07 -14.59
N ALA A 358 -3.90 10.16 -15.37
CA ALA A 358 -2.75 10.46 -16.21
C ALA A 358 -3.08 11.48 -17.33
N VAL A 359 -4.26 11.38 -17.95
CA VAL A 359 -4.68 12.33 -19.00
C VAL A 359 -5.11 13.68 -18.43
N LEU A 360 -5.78 13.67 -17.28
CA LEU A 360 -6.19 14.90 -16.58
C LEU A 360 -5.03 15.65 -15.91
N ASP A 361 -3.81 15.09 -15.93
CA ASP A 361 -2.61 15.82 -15.56
C ASP A 361 -2.10 16.67 -16.74
N PRO A 362 -2.09 18.02 -16.61
CA PRO A 362 -1.66 18.90 -17.70
C PRO A 362 -0.21 18.70 -18.11
N SER A 363 0.62 18.12 -17.25
CA SER A 363 2.04 17.82 -17.51
C SER A 363 2.19 16.67 -18.49
N PHE A 364 1.29 15.68 -18.41
CA PHE A 364 1.38 14.42 -19.17
C PHE A 364 0.41 14.35 -20.33
N LYS A 365 -0.89 14.66 -20.13
CA LYS A 365 -1.94 14.47 -21.15
C LYS A 365 -1.80 13.11 -21.86
N PHE A 366 -1.58 13.10 -23.17
CA PHE A 366 -1.26 11.91 -23.96
C PHE A 366 0.23 11.81 -24.36
N PHE A 367 1.11 12.67 -23.85
CA PHE A 367 2.51 12.71 -24.24
C PHE A 367 3.29 11.45 -23.86
N TRP A 368 2.86 10.74 -22.81
CA TRP A 368 3.45 9.45 -22.42
C TRP A 368 3.29 8.36 -23.50
N LEU A 369 2.40 8.52 -24.48
CA LEU A 369 2.27 7.61 -25.62
C LEU A 369 3.43 7.74 -26.63
N ARG A 370 4.10 8.88 -26.67
CA ARG A 370 5.15 9.19 -27.67
C ARG A 370 6.31 8.19 -27.61
N ASP A 371 6.68 7.77 -26.41
CA ASP A 371 7.88 6.96 -26.17
C ASP A 371 7.64 5.45 -26.41
N LEU A 372 6.37 5.02 -26.43
CA LEU A 372 5.98 3.64 -26.71
C LEU A 372 6.21 3.26 -28.18
N LYS A 373 6.24 4.22 -29.11
CA LYS A 373 6.34 4.01 -30.58
C LYS A 373 5.29 3.02 -31.10
N LEU A 374 4.04 3.16 -30.64
CA LEU A 374 2.92 2.33 -31.12
C LEU A 374 2.59 2.62 -32.59
N PRO A 375 2.00 1.66 -33.32
CA PRO A 375 1.41 1.94 -34.62
C PRO A 375 0.34 3.03 -34.51
N ALA A 376 0.27 3.97 -35.47
CA ALA A 376 -0.65 5.11 -35.41
C ALA A 376 -2.12 4.71 -35.19
N ASN A 377 -2.54 3.57 -35.75
CA ASN A 377 -3.89 3.03 -35.55
C ASN A 377 -4.14 2.60 -34.09
N ALA A 378 -3.15 2.01 -33.44
CA ALA A 378 -3.26 1.57 -32.05
C ALA A 378 -3.26 2.78 -31.10
N GLU A 379 -2.41 3.77 -31.36
CA GLU A 379 -2.35 5.01 -30.58
C GLU A 379 -3.69 5.77 -30.61
N ASN A 380 -4.31 5.91 -31.79
CA ASN A 380 -5.59 6.60 -31.94
C ASN A 380 -6.74 5.87 -31.23
N ARG A 381 -6.79 4.54 -31.30
CA ARG A 381 -7.78 3.75 -30.57
C ARG A 381 -7.64 3.92 -29.07
N LEU A 382 -6.43 3.83 -28.52
CA LEU A 382 -6.19 4.01 -27.09
C LEU A 382 -6.59 5.41 -26.61
N LYS A 383 -6.31 6.45 -27.42
CA LYS A 383 -6.79 7.81 -27.11
C LYS A 383 -8.31 7.88 -27.07
N GLN A 384 -8.99 7.29 -28.05
CA GLN A 384 -10.46 7.24 -28.10
C GLN A 384 -11.03 6.49 -26.90
N ASP A 385 -10.47 5.34 -26.54
CA ASP A 385 -10.89 4.53 -25.40
C ASP A 385 -10.77 5.31 -24.09
N VAL A 386 -9.64 5.98 -23.84
CA VAL A 386 -9.45 6.77 -22.62
C VAL A 386 -10.36 8.00 -22.60
N ILE A 387 -10.58 8.66 -23.74
CA ILE A 387 -11.56 9.76 -23.84
C ILE A 387 -12.96 9.26 -23.48
N GLN A 388 -13.35 8.08 -23.97
CA GLN A 388 -14.64 7.49 -23.64
C GLN A 388 -14.78 7.21 -22.15
N LEU A 389 -13.73 6.65 -21.51
CA LEU A 389 -13.71 6.43 -20.05
C LEU A 389 -13.91 7.72 -19.25
N ILE A 390 -13.28 8.82 -19.68
CA ILE A 390 -13.45 10.14 -19.03
C ILE A 390 -14.90 10.60 -19.16
N LEU A 391 -15.48 10.51 -20.36
CA LEU A 391 -16.86 10.93 -20.61
C LEU A 391 -17.86 10.09 -19.82
N ASP A 392 -17.64 8.77 -19.72
CA ASP A 392 -18.48 7.86 -18.94
C ASP A 392 -18.45 8.24 -17.45
N GLU A 393 -17.28 8.57 -16.91
CA GLU A 393 -17.13 8.99 -15.50
C GLU A 393 -17.78 10.36 -15.23
N MET A 394 -17.62 11.32 -16.15
CA MET A 394 -18.33 12.61 -16.08
C MET A 394 -19.85 12.44 -16.08
N ASN A 395 -20.36 11.47 -16.85
CA ASN A 395 -21.79 11.18 -16.95
C ASN A 395 -22.35 10.45 -15.72
N LYS A 396 -21.54 9.65 -15.01
CA LYS A 396 -21.93 9.03 -13.73
C LYS A 396 -22.22 10.09 -12.66
N ASP A 397 -21.34 11.10 -12.55
CA ASP A 397 -21.49 12.19 -11.58
C ASP A 397 -22.74 13.06 -11.85
N LEU A 398 -23.12 13.23 -13.12
CA LEU A 398 -24.35 13.93 -13.52
C LEU A 398 -25.64 13.18 -13.10
N LYS A 399 -25.62 11.84 -13.10
CA LYS A 399 -26.73 11.01 -12.62
C LYS A 399 -26.84 11.02 -11.09
N LEU A 400 -25.72 11.03 -10.37
CA LEU A 400 -25.72 11.09 -8.90
C LEU A 400 -26.20 12.45 -8.36
N SER A 401 -25.89 13.54 -9.08
CA SER A 401 -26.27 14.91 -8.70
C SER A 401 -27.74 15.25 -9.00
N SER A 402 -28.35 14.64 -10.03
CA SER A 402 -29.80 14.77 -10.29
C SER A 402 -30.66 14.02 -9.25
N THR A 403 -30.14 12.94 -8.67
CA THR A 403 -30.87 12.14 -7.65
C THR A 403 -30.96 12.86 -6.29
N LYS A 404 -29.97 13.69 -5.92
CA LYS A 404 -29.96 14.46 -4.65
C LYS A 404 -30.87 15.70 -4.64
N LEU A 405 -31.43 16.09 -5.79
CA LEU A 405 -32.30 17.28 -5.90
C LEU A 405 -33.77 16.98 -5.54
N PHE A 406 -34.20 15.72 -5.49
CA PHE A 406 -35.60 15.36 -5.22
C PHE A 406 -35.97 15.27 -3.73
N ASP A 407 -35.02 15.32 -2.79
CA ASP A 407 -35.28 15.14 -1.35
C ASP A 407 -35.26 16.44 -0.50
N LYS A 408 -35.37 17.62 -1.13
CA LYS A 408 -35.56 18.87 -0.38
C LYS A 408 -36.86 19.57 -0.74
N ASN A 409 -37.98 18.93 -0.38
CA ASN A 409 -39.23 19.65 -0.10
C ASN A 409 -39.09 20.43 1.21
N ILE A 410 -38.41 21.58 1.16
CA ILE A 410 -38.53 22.63 2.18
C ILE A 410 -39.20 23.83 1.50
N SER A 411 -40.44 24.07 1.91
CA SER A 411 -41.27 25.22 1.57
C SER A 411 -40.47 26.54 1.66
N SER A 412 -40.26 27.17 0.51
CA SER A 412 -39.50 28.41 0.40
C SER A 412 -40.40 29.62 0.63
N ILE A 413 -40.24 30.26 1.79
CA ILE A 413 -40.71 31.62 2.03
C ILE A 413 -39.83 32.56 1.17
N THR A 414 -40.42 33.17 0.14
CA THR A 414 -39.75 34.07 -0.80
C THR A 414 -39.53 35.45 -0.18
N LYS A 415 -38.29 35.75 0.24
CA LYS A 415 -37.87 37.15 0.48
C LYS A 415 -37.46 37.82 -0.85
N PRO A 416 -37.83 39.08 -1.10
CA PRO A 416 -37.50 39.76 -2.34
C PRO A 416 -35.98 40.01 -2.42
N ARG A 417 -35.36 39.62 -3.56
CA ARG A 417 -33.95 39.87 -3.84
C ARG A 417 -33.69 41.38 -3.96
N LYS A 418 -32.78 41.92 -3.13
CA LYS A 418 -32.26 43.28 -3.31
C LYS A 418 -31.47 43.35 -4.63
N ARG A 419 -31.85 44.27 -5.52
CA ARG A 419 -31.10 44.55 -6.75
C ARG A 419 -29.83 45.35 -6.41
N LYS A 420 -28.69 44.94 -6.97
CA LYS A 420 -27.43 45.71 -6.89
C LYS A 420 -27.54 46.95 -7.77
N ILE A 421 -26.96 48.06 -7.32
CA ILE A 421 -26.83 49.30 -8.09
C ILE A 421 -25.74 49.10 -9.17
N PHE A 422 -25.95 49.64 -10.39
CA PHE A 422 -25.11 49.45 -11.60
C PHE A 422 -25.17 48.06 -12.27
N SER A 423 -26.34 47.43 -12.32
CA SER A 423 -26.52 46.14 -13.04
C SER A 423 -26.29 46.21 -14.56
N TYR A 424 -26.05 47.40 -15.12
CA TYR A 424 -25.78 47.64 -16.54
C TYR A 424 -24.28 47.80 -16.83
N ASP A 425 -23.43 48.01 -15.80
CA ASP A 425 -21.96 48.01 -15.96
C ASP A 425 -21.38 46.58 -15.99
N ASP A 426 -22.20 45.56 -15.70
CA ASP A 426 -21.91 44.14 -15.96
C ASP A 426 -21.99 43.81 -17.48
N VAL A 427 -21.37 44.64 -18.34
CA VAL A 427 -21.15 44.33 -19.75
C VAL A 427 -20.07 43.23 -19.90
N TYR A 428 -19.29 42.99 -18.85
CA TYR A 428 -18.58 41.74 -18.64
C TYR A 428 -19.51 40.73 -17.97
N GLY A 429 -20.38 40.14 -18.79
CA GLY A 429 -21.18 38.94 -18.54
C GLY A 429 -21.40 38.60 -17.07
N GLY A 430 -22.50 39.10 -16.51
CA GLY A 430 -23.03 38.55 -15.27
C GLY A 430 -23.06 37.04 -15.36
N TYR A 431 -22.39 36.37 -14.41
CA TYR A 431 -22.53 34.93 -14.20
C TYR A 431 -24.02 34.62 -14.04
N SER A 432 -24.66 34.16 -15.11
CA SER A 432 -25.95 33.53 -15.00
C SER A 432 -25.75 32.33 -14.09
N ASN A 433 -26.41 32.33 -12.94
CA ASN A 433 -26.56 31.15 -12.09
C ASN A 433 -27.48 30.09 -12.74
N ASP A 434 -27.84 30.26 -14.02
CA ASP A 434 -28.32 29.15 -14.82
C ASP A 434 -27.11 28.25 -15.10
N PRO A 435 -27.18 26.94 -14.76
CA PRO A 435 -26.15 26.02 -15.16
C PRO A 435 -26.15 26.00 -16.69
N MET A 436 -25.17 26.69 -17.29
CA MET A 436 -24.85 26.48 -18.69
C MET A 436 -24.61 24.97 -18.80
N VAL A 437 -25.48 24.26 -19.50
CA VAL A 437 -25.32 22.84 -19.78
C VAL A 437 -24.16 22.76 -20.77
N VAL A 438 -22.94 22.85 -20.25
CA VAL A 438 -21.73 22.72 -21.05
C VAL A 438 -21.64 21.24 -21.43
N ASN A 439 -21.51 20.98 -22.73
CA ASN A 439 -21.35 19.62 -23.23
C ASN A 439 -20.02 19.05 -22.69
N PRO A 440 -20.04 17.90 -21.95
CA PRO A 440 -18.83 17.27 -21.43
C PRO A 440 -17.72 17.08 -22.48
N VAL A 441 -18.13 16.79 -23.73
CA VAL A 441 -17.22 16.59 -24.86
C VAL A 441 -16.47 17.87 -25.22
N ALA A 442 -17.16 19.01 -25.22
CA ALA A 442 -16.57 20.30 -25.57
C ALA A 442 -15.56 20.78 -24.52
N GLU A 443 -15.82 20.53 -23.22
CA GLU A 443 -14.85 20.84 -22.15
C GLU A 443 -13.58 19.99 -22.29
N LEU A 444 -13.73 18.69 -22.59
CA LEU A 444 -12.62 17.77 -22.75
C LEU A 444 -11.76 18.09 -23.98
N GLU A 445 -12.39 18.40 -25.11
CA GLU A 445 -11.68 18.85 -26.32
C GLU A 445 -10.93 20.16 -26.06
N ALA A 446 -11.54 21.12 -25.37
CA ALA A 446 -10.88 22.37 -25.00
C ALA A 446 -9.64 22.12 -24.12
N TYR A 447 -9.73 21.22 -23.14
CA TYR A 447 -8.61 20.82 -22.29
C TYR A 447 -7.48 20.13 -23.08
N LEU A 448 -7.81 19.20 -23.96
CA LEU A 448 -6.82 18.44 -24.73
C LEU A 448 -6.08 19.34 -25.73
N ASN A 449 -6.76 20.33 -26.31
CA ASN A 449 -6.18 21.29 -27.25
C ASN A 449 -5.37 22.41 -26.59
N ASP A 450 -5.48 22.59 -25.27
CA ASP A 450 -4.73 23.60 -24.54
C ASP A 450 -3.21 23.28 -24.55
N PRO A 451 -2.33 24.17 -25.05
CA PRO A 451 -0.89 23.92 -25.05
C PRO A 451 -0.23 24.09 -23.67
N ILE A 452 -0.93 24.63 -22.67
CA ILE A 452 -0.38 24.98 -21.36
C ILE A 452 -0.04 23.72 -20.54
N ARG A 453 1.14 23.72 -19.92
CA ARG A 453 1.69 22.63 -19.08
C ARG A 453 2.13 23.15 -17.70
N PHE A 454 1.19 23.68 -16.94
CA PHE A 454 1.46 24.08 -15.55
C PHE A 454 1.40 22.88 -14.60
N SER A 455 1.86 23.11 -13.37
CA SER A 455 1.63 22.15 -12.28
C SER A 455 0.13 21.89 -12.13
N PHE A 456 -0.21 20.64 -11.78
CA PHE A 456 -1.59 20.16 -11.67
C PHE A 456 -2.50 21.14 -10.92
N SER A 457 -2.09 21.55 -9.71
CA SER A 457 -2.87 22.43 -8.85
C SER A 457 -3.06 23.84 -9.44
N GLU A 458 -2.02 24.43 -10.03
CA GLU A 458 -2.10 25.77 -10.61
C GLU A 458 -3.03 25.83 -11.81
N TYR A 459 -2.97 24.79 -12.66
CA TYR A 459 -3.82 24.69 -13.85
C TYR A 459 -5.30 24.59 -13.46
N TRP A 460 -5.65 23.60 -12.63
CA TRP A 460 -7.04 23.33 -12.26
C TRP A 460 -7.63 24.40 -11.34
N CYS A 461 -6.81 25.15 -10.60
CA CYS A 461 -7.28 26.32 -9.87
C CYS A 461 -7.73 27.45 -10.81
N ARG A 462 -7.02 27.67 -11.92
CA ARG A 462 -7.27 28.76 -12.87
C ARG A 462 -8.26 28.38 -13.98
N SER A 463 -8.49 27.10 -14.21
CA SER A 463 -9.36 26.63 -15.29
C SER A 463 -10.84 26.96 -15.04
N GLN A 464 -11.55 27.29 -16.13
CA GLN A 464 -13.00 27.56 -16.14
C GLN A 464 -13.82 26.31 -16.50
N LEU A 465 -13.19 25.13 -16.55
CA LEU A 465 -13.79 23.85 -16.95
C LEU A 465 -14.51 23.22 -15.75
N ILE A 466 -15.79 23.54 -15.58
CA ILE A 466 -16.52 23.26 -14.33
C ILE A 466 -16.75 21.76 -14.13
N GLN A 467 -17.11 21.02 -15.19
CA GLN A 467 -17.41 19.59 -15.07
C GLN A 467 -16.13 18.79 -14.89
N LEU A 468 -15.12 19.06 -15.70
CA LEU A 468 -13.82 18.41 -15.55
C LEU A 468 -13.19 18.69 -14.19
N LYS A 469 -13.32 19.91 -13.66
CA LYS A 469 -12.77 20.25 -12.35
C LYS A 469 -13.40 19.42 -11.22
N LYS A 470 -14.69 19.07 -11.31
CA LYS A 470 -15.34 18.16 -10.33
C LYS A 470 -14.72 16.77 -10.38
N LEU A 471 -14.56 16.22 -11.58
CA LEU A 471 -13.94 14.92 -11.80
C LEU A 471 -12.49 14.90 -11.31
N VAL A 472 -11.72 15.95 -11.63
CA VAL A 472 -10.33 16.13 -11.23
C VAL A 472 -10.16 16.16 -9.72
N VAL A 473 -11.08 16.80 -8.99
CA VAL A 473 -11.03 16.81 -7.51
C VAL A 473 -11.24 15.42 -6.96
N HIS A 474 -12.17 14.64 -7.54
CA HIS A 474 -12.42 13.27 -7.08
C HIS A 474 -11.22 12.34 -7.38
N ILE A 475 -10.77 12.34 -8.64
CA ILE A 475 -9.71 11.45 -9.11
C ILE A 475 -8.32 11.88 -8.60
N GLY A 476 -8.09 13.19 -8.48
CA GLY A 476 -6.82 13.74 -8.00
C GLY A 476 -6.54 13.45 -6.53
N CYS A 477 -7.57 13.09 -5.74
CA CYS A 477 -7.41 12.65 -4.36
C CYS A 477 -6.97 11.17 -4.24
N VAL A 478 -7.03 10.40 -5.32
CA VAL A 478 -6.61 9.00 -5.31
C VAL A 478 -5.08 8.94 -5.17
N GLN A 479 -4.63 8.21 -4.16
CA GLN A 479 -3.20 8.03 -3.89
C GLN A 479 -2.70 6.73 -4.52
N ALA A 480 -1.55 6.79 -5.19
CA ALA A 480 -0.89 5.61 -5.74
C ALA A 480 -0.21 4.74 -4.66
N SER A 481 -0.02 5.26 -3.46
CA SER A 481 0.74 4.59 -2.40
C SER A 481 0.07 4.73 -1.03
N SER A 482 0.25 3.72 -0.18
CA SER A 482 -0.04 3.75 1.25
C SER A 482 1.03 4.50 2.07
N ALA A 483 2.14 4.94 1.47
CA ALA A 483 3.22 5.62 2.18
C ALA A 483 2.78 6.86 3.00
N PRO A 484 1.79 7.68 2.58
CA PRO A 484 1.29 8.78 3.39
C PRO A 484 0.76 8.32 4.76
N ILE A 485 0.10 7.15 4.83
CA ILE A 485 -0.37 6.61 6.11
C ILE A 485 0.79 6.10 6.98
N GLU A 486 1.86 5.55 6.37
CA GLU A 486 3.08 5.16 7.08
C GLU A 486 3.75 6.35 7.78
N ARG A 487 3.66 7.56 7.20
CA ARG A 487 4.17 8.79 7.84
C ARG A 487 3.33 9.22 9.03
N VAL A 488 2.01 9.08 8.94
CA VAL A 488 1.11 9.31 10.09
C VAL A 488 1.49 8.36 11.22
N PHE A 489 1.75 7.09 10.93
CA PHE A 489 2.24 6.13 11.93
C PHE A 489 3.62 6.48 12.48
N SER A 490 4.51 7.02 11.65
CA SER A 490 5.82 7.49 12.09
C SER A 490 5.70 8.70 13.04
N CYS A 491 4.85 9.68 12.72
CA CYS A 491 4.53 10.81 13.60
C CYS A 491 3.89 10.33 14.92
N ALA A 492 2.99 9.36 14.84
CA ALA A 492 2.40 8.69 15.99
C ALA A 492 3.47 8.02 16.86
N GLY A 493 4.47 7.35 16.29
CA GLY A 493 5.58 6.75 17.02
C GLY A 493 6.51 7.77 17.72
N LEU A 494 6.61 9.00 17.21
CA LEU A 494 7.32 10.09 17.91
C LEU A 494 6.56 10.60 19.13
N ILE A 495 5.22 10.60 19.06
CA ILE A 495 4.34 11.08 20.13
C ILE A 495 4.17 10.00 21.20
N LEU A 496 3.90 8.76 20.77
CA LEU A 496 3.73 7.58 21.60
C LEU A 496 5.02 6.74 21.56
N SER A 497 5.91 7.00 22.51
CA SER A 497 7.12 6.20 22.71
C SER A 497 7.00 5.36 23.98
N SER A 498 7.85 4.33 24.12
CA SER A 498 7.90 3.48 25.31
C SER A 498 8.10 4.24 26.63
N ARG A 499 8.59 5.49 26.58
CA ARG A 499 8.78 6.38 27.73
C ARG A 499 7.62 7.38 27.94
N ARG A 500 6.71 7.57 26.96
CA ARG A 500 5.57 8.51 27.01
C ARG A 500 4.26 7.77 26.74
N THR A 501 3.73 7.10 27.76
CA THR A 501 2.55 6.22 27.65
C THR A 501 1.27 6.80 28.24
N ARG A 502 1.28 8.05 28.74
CA ARG A 502 0.20 8.62 29.55
C ARG A 502 -0.72 9.58 28.80
N LEU A 503 -0.96 9.35 27.50
CA LEU A 503 -1.89 10.14 26.69
C LEU A 503 -3.25 9.45 26.59
N ASN A 504 -4.33 10.23 26.67
CA ASN A 504 -5.68 9.77 26.35
C ASN A 504 -5.80 9.56 24.82
N GLU A 505 -6.64 8.63 24.38
CA GLU A 505 -6.82 8.28 22.96
C GLU A 505 -7.22 9.50 22.11
N THR A 506 -8.18 10.29 22.60
CA THR A 506 -8.64 11.50 21.92
C THR A 506 -7.51 12.51 21.80
N LEU A 507 -6.80 12.77 22.89
CA LEU A 507 -5.64 13.67 22.90
C LEU A 507 -4.51 13.17 21.99
N PHE A 508 -4.28 11.86 21.92
CA PHE A 508 -3.27 11.28 21.04
C PHE A 508 -3.65 11.46 19.58
N LYS A 509 -4.92 11.16 19.21
CA LYS A 509 -5.44 11.37 17.87
C LYS A 509 -5.34 12.85 17.46
N ASP A 510 -5.74 13.75 18.35
CA ASP A 510 -5.69 15.20 18.10
C ASP A 510 -4.24 15.67 17.95
N LEU A 511 -3.31 15.19 18.78
CA LEU A 511 -1.90 15.53 18.65
C LEU A 511 -1.27 14.98 17.37
N VAL A 512 -1.60 13.74 16.98
CA VAL A 512 -1.15 13.16 15.71
C VAL A 512 -1.72 13.95 14.53
N PHE A 513 -3.00 14.30 14.59
CA PHE A 513 -3.66 15.13 13.57
C PHE A 513 -3.00 16.51 13.46
N LEU A 514 -2.83 17.21 14.58
CA LEU A 514 -2.17 18.52 14.62
C LEU A 514 -0.73 18.42 14.11
N LYS A 515 -0.02 17.35 14.43
CA LYS A 515 1.37 17.16 14.02
C LYS A 515 1.51 16.84 12.54
N ALA A 516 0.67 15.96 12.02
CA ALA A 516 0.65 15.60 10.60
C ALA A 516 0.19 16.78 9.72
N ASN A 517 -0.74 17.60 10.22
CA ASN A 517 -1.32 18.73 9.50
C ASN A 517 -0.71 20.08 9.88
N GLN A 518 0.44 20.11 10.57
CA GLN A 518 1.08 21.35 11.05
C GLN A 518 1.37 22.36 9.93
N ALA A 519 1.50 21.91 8.68
CA ALA A 519 1.73 22.80 7.53
C ALA A 519 0.44 23.36 6.91
N LEU A 520 -0.73 22.80 7.26
CA LEU A 520 -2.05 23.18 6.74
C LEU A 520 -2.87 24.00 7.75
N LEU A 521 -2.51 23.91 9.03
CA LEU A 521 -3.04 24.66 10.17
C LEU A 521 -2.14 25.86 10.45
#